data_AF-A0A2U1LXN6-F1
#
_entry.id   AF-A0A2U1LXN6-F1
#
_cell.length_a   1.000
_cell.length_b   1.000
_cell.length_c   1.000
_cell.angle_alpha   90.00
_cell.angle_beta   90.00
_cell.angle_gamma   90.00
#
_symmetry.space_group_name_H-M   'P 1'
#
loop_
_entity.id
_entity.type
_entity.pdbx_description
1 polymer ?
#
loop_
_entity_poly.entity_id
_entity_poly.type
_entity_poly.pdbx_seq_one_letter_code
_entity_poly.pdbx_strand_id
1 'polypeptide(L)'
;MASLNKTVISISLIICLLQIVNNCLALNNNKGGIARKEDIPFIKCQVCEKLAKELYEQVKDKQLKISPKKITEYDIIEISENVCNLKKQEADWMLKIDIVEKGDRLELVEQDSEGQCGSECKTIERACQQVIGYYDTDVAEYIYKKKPQLSSLVNYLCKDLSEACSTKPPPVPKGRAPGEPFVAKSAKEAEMEKMLKSMEGMPGAPGMKMYSREELMAGKGLDDEDEDEDDEPSIPSNLGKVLRETQSNKKLDWKEKITKGIKDAGEATKKHANKMAFKVQKWWKAKKASFTQHKSKSGKQEL
;
A
#
# COMPACT_ATOMS: atom_id res chain seq x y z
N MET A 1 63.60 -2.63 26.73
CA MET A 1 62.93 -3.50 25.74
C MET A 1 61.40 -3.63 25.90
N ALA A 2 60.78 -3.13 26.98
CA ALA A 2 59.33 -3.30 27.19
C ALA A 2 58.42 -2.20 26.60
N SER A 3 58.95 -1.02 26.24
CA SER A 3 58.14 0.10 25.70
C SER A 3 57.90 0.01 24.20
N LEU A 4 58.82 -0.57 23.43
CA LEU A 4 58.68 -0.75 21.98
C LEU A 4 57.52 -1.69 21.60
N ASN A 5 57.23 -2.70 22.42
CA ASN A 5 56.14 -3.63 22.14
C ASN A 5 54.77 -2.98 22.29
N LYS A 6 54.58 -2.01 23.19
CA LYS A 6 53.27 -1.36 23.39
C LYS A 6 52.90 -0.45 22.22
N THR A 7 53.86 0.29 21.68
CA THR A 7 53.64 1.14 20.50
C THR A 7 53.36 0.33 19.24
N VAL A 8 54.05 -0.80 19.02
CA VAL A 8 53.79 -1.69 17.86
C VAL A 8 52.41 -2.35 17.94
N ILE A 9 51.96 -2.73 19.14
CA ILE A 9 50.62 -3.29 19.36
C ILE A 9 49.53 -2.24 19.12
N SER A 10 49.70 -1.00 19.59
CA SER A 10 48.74 0.09 19.32
C SER A 10 48.64 0.43 17.84
N ILE A 11 49.76 0.45 17.11
CA ILE A 11 49.74 0.73 15.66
C ILE A 11 49.04 -0.41 14.90
N SER A 12 49.26 -1.67 15.29
CA SER A 12 48.58 -2.82 14.68
C SER A 12 47.06 -2.81 14.92
N LEU A 13 46.61 -2.39 16.10
CA LEU A 13 45.18 -2.22 16.40
C LEU A 13 44.54 -1.11 15.57
N ILE A 14 45.25 0.00 15.37
CA ILE A 14 44.76 1.11 14.53
C ILE A 14 44.67 0.67 13.05
N ILE A 15 45.63 -0.10 12.55
CA ILE A 15 45.58 -0.65 11.19
C ILE A 15 44.44 -1.66 11.04
N CYS A 16 44.19 -2.51 12.05
CA CYS A 16 43.03 -3.41 12.07
C CYS A 16 41.70 -2.64 12.08
N LEU A 17 41.59 -1.55 12.83
CA LEU A 17 40.40 -0.69 12.81
C LEU A 17 40.23 -0.02 11.44
N LEU A 18 41.30 0.47 10.82
CA LEU A 18 41.24 1.04 9.47
C LEU A 18 40.85 -0.01 8.40
N GLN A 19 41.23 -1.28 8.57
CA GLN A 19 40.77 -2.40 7.73
C GLN A 19 39.29 -2.73 7.95
N ILE A 20 38.78 -2.63 9.17
CA ILE A 20 37.34 -2.77 9.47
C ILE A 20 36.55 -1.64 8.81
N VAL A 21 37.07 -0.40 8.81
CA VAL A 21 36.45 0.74 8.13
C VAL A 21 36.52 0.62 6.61
N ASN A 22 37.56 -0.02 6.04
CA ASN A 22 37.61 -0.35 4.60
C ASN A 22 36.63 -1.49 4.23
N ASN A 23 36.34 -2.39 5.17
CA ASN A 23 35.29 -3.41 5.02
C ASN A 23 33.89 -2.89 5.42
N CYS A 24 33.70 -1.57 5.43
CA CYS A 24 32.54 -0.89 4.84
C CYS A 24 32.27 -1.29 3.36
N LEU A 25 32.79 -2.44 2.89
CA LEU A 25 32.20 -3.35 1.91
C LEU A 25 30.73 -3.61 2.26
N ALA A 26 29.89 -2.67 1.92
CA ALA A 26 29.22 -2.72 0.63
C ALA A 26 28.38 -1.46 0.62
N LEU A 27 28.81 -0.50 -0.19
CA LEU A 27 27.94 0.52 -0.73
C LEU A 27 26.59 -0.14 -0.99
N ASN A 28 25.60 0.30 -0.22
CA ASN A 28 24.19 0.02 -0.41
C ASN A 28 23.84 0.64 -1.76
N ASN A 29 24.24 -0.06 -2.81
CA ASN A 29 24.00 0.30 -4.19
C ASN A 29 22.53 -0.01 -4.39
N ASN A 30 21.70 0.96 -4.04
CA ASN A 30 20.31 1.05 -4.44
C ASN A 30 20.30 1.31 -5.96
N LYS A 31 20.84 0.36 -6.72
CA LYS A 31 20.66 0.23 -8.16
C LYS A 31 19.29 -0.41 -8.27
N GLY A 32 18.32 0.31 -8.82
CA GLY A 32 17.00 -0.24 -9.09
C GLY A 32 17.15 -1.63 -9.69
N GLY A 33 16.62 -2.63 -8.99
CA GLY A 33 16.90 -4.03 -9.30
C GLY A 33 16.51 -4.37 -10.73
N ILE A 34 17.30 -5.23 -11.38
CA ILE A 34 16.95 -5.77 -12.69
C ILE A 34 16.17 -7.07 -12.48
N ALA A 35 15.05 -7.23 -13.18
CA ALA A 35 14.24 -8.44 -13.13
C ALA A 35 15.02 -9.67 -13.61
N ARG A 36 15.00 -10.75 -12.84
CA ARG A 36 15.56 -12.07 -13.16
C ARG A 36 14.56 -12.84 -14.01
N LYS A 37 14.68 -12.72 -15.34
CA LYS A 37 13.72 -13.31 -16.29
C LYS A 37 13.71 -14.83 -16.23
N GLU A 38 14.83 -15.42 -15.85
CA GLU A 38 15.00 -16.86 -15.62
C GLU A 38 14.08 -17.39 -14.50
N ASP A 39 13.65 -16.53 -13.57
CA ASP A 39 12.86 -16.95 -12.41
C ASP A 39 11.35 -16.99 -12.69
N ILE A 40 10.92 -16.29 -13.74
CA ILE A 40 9.50 -16.12 -14.10
C ILE A 40 8.78 -17.46 -14.28
N PRO A 41 9.33 -18.47 -15.00
CA PRO A 41 8.65 -19.76 -15.17
C PRO A 41 8.35 -20.50 -13.86
N PHE A 42 9.11 -20.24 -12.79
CA PHE A 42 8.93 -20.89 -11.50
C PHE A 42 7.85 -20.22 -10.64
N ILE A 43 7.64 -18.90 -10.82
CA ILE A 43 6.74 -18.09 -9.99
C ILE A 43 5.46 -17.69 -10.71
N LYS A 44 5.36 -17.80 -12.05
CA LYS A 44 4.25 -17.25 -12.86
C LYS A 44 2.86 -17.61 -12.31
N CYS A 45 2.64 -18.88 -11.95
CA CYS A 45 1.36 -19.31 -11.39
C CYS A 45 1.08 -18.67 -10.02
N GLN A 46 2.07 -18.65 -9.11
CA GLN A 46 1.92 -18.04 -7.79
C GLN A 46 1.65 -16.54 -7.89
N VAL A 47 2.35 -15.85 -8.80
CA VAL A 47 2.10 -14.43 -9.10
C VAL A 47 0.67 -14.23 -9.58
N CYS A 48 0.16 -15.11 -10.44
CA CYS A 48 -1.22 -15.01 -10.92
C CYS A 48 -2.25 -15.18 -9.79
N GLU A 49 -2.07 -16.15 -8.90
CA GLU A 49 -2.97 -16.37 -7.77
C GLU A 49 -3.00 -15.18 -6.81
N LYS A 50 -1.82 -14.61 -6.50
CA LYS A 50 -1.71 -13.38 -5.70
C LYS A 50 -2.36 -12.20 -6.40
N LEU A 51 -2.07 -12.01 -7.69
CA LEU A 51 -2.66 -10.94 -8.50
C LEU A 51 -4.20 -11.00 -8.51
N ALA A 52 -4.79 -12.18 -8.70
CA ALA A 52 -6.24 -12.35 -8.65
C ALA A 52 -6.83 -11.99 -7.27
N LYS A 53 -6.13 -12.32 -6.19
CA LYS A 53 -6.50 -11.91 -4.82
C LYS A 53 -6.45 -10.40 -4.66
N GLU A 54 -5.38 -9.76 -5.12
CA GLU A 54 -5.20 -8.31 -5.04
C GLU A 54 -6.25 -7.54 -5.83
N LEU A 55 -6.57 -7.97 -7.05
CA LEU A 55 -7.67 -7.40 -7.83
C LEU A 55 -9.01 -7.48 -7.09
N TYR A 56 -9.31 -8.65 -6.51
CA TYR A 56 -10.55 -8.85 -5.76
C TYR A 56 -10.63 -7.94 -4.53
N GLU A 57 -9.55 -7.84 -3.76
CA GLU A 57 -9.47 -7.04 -2.54
C GLU A 57 -9.50 -5.54 -2.84
N GLN A 58 -8.73 -5.07 -3.82
CA GLN A 58 -8.69 -3.64 -4.18
C GLN A 58 -10.03 -3.14 -4.75
N VAL A 59 -10.71 -3.95 -5.58
CA VAL A 59 -12.05 -3.62 -6.08
C VAL A 59 -13.06 -3.54 -4.94
N LYS A 60 -13.01 -4.48 -4.00
CA LYS A 60 -13.86 -4.48 -2.81
C LYS A 60 -13.59 -3.26 -1.93
N ASP A 61 -12.33 -2.93 -1.70
CA ASP A 61 -11.93 -1.79 -0.89
C ASP A 61 -12.33 -0.46 -1.53
N LYS A 62 -12.17 -0.31 -2.85
CA LYS A 62 -12.64 0.86 -3.59
C LYS A 62 -14.16 0.99 -3.46
N GLN A 63 -14.91 -0.09 -3.62
CA GLN A 63 -16.37 -0.11 -3.42
C GLN A 63 -16.79 0.28 -1.98
N LEU A 64 -16.04 -0.12 -0.96
CA LEU A 64 -16.31 0.28 0.42
C LEU A 64 -16.06 1.79 0.64
N LYS A 65 -14.98 2.33 0.05
CA LYS A 65 -14.61 3.76 0.17
C LYS A 65 -15.60 4.70 -0.52
N ILE A 66 -16.17 4.31 -1.66
CA ILE A 66 -17.10 5.15 -2.43
C ILE A 66 -18.58 4.94 -2.06
N SER A 67 -18.88 3.97 -1.19
CA SER A 67 -20.24 3.68 -0.74
C SER A 67 -20.92 4.95 -0.19
N PRO A 68 -22.17 5.26 -0.60
CA PRO A 68 -23.16 4.40 -1.27
C PRO A 68 -23.10 4.39 -2.81
N LYS A 69 -22.13 5.07 -3.44
CA LYS A 69 -21.96 5.04 -4.89
C LYS A 69 -21.50 3.65 -5.33
N LYS A 70 -21.91 3.24 -6.53
CA LYS A 70 -21.47 1.97 -7.12
C LYS A 70 -20.15 2.20 -7.84
N ILE A 71 -19.25 1.22 -7.72
CA ILE A 71 -18.03 1.19 -8.51
C ILE A 71 -18.38 1.10 -10.00
N THR A 72 -17.69 1.88 -10.81
CA THR A 72 -17.88 1.86 -12.26
C THR A 72 -16.94 0.84 -12.91
N GLU A 73 -17.19 0.49 -14.16
CA GLU A 73 -16.28 -0.34 -14.94
C GLU A 73 -14.91 0.34 -15.12
N TYR A 74 -14.92 1.65 -15.36
CA TYR A 74 -13.72 2.47 -15.46
C TYR A 74 -12.84 2.40 -14.21
N ASP A 75 -13.47 2.43 -13.02
CA ASP A 75 -12.74 2.30 -11.76
C ASP A 75 -11.99 0.97 -11.62
N ILE A 76 -12.53 -0.10 -12.22
CA ILE A 76 -11.96 -1.46 -12.17
C ILE A 76 -10.88 -1.61 -13.24
N ILE A 77 -11.07 -1.00 -14.42
CA ILE A 77 -10.04 -0.92 -15.46
C ILE A 77 -8.80 -0.21 -14.91
N GLU A 78 -8.96 0.93 -14.24
CA GLU A 78 -7.86 1.67 -13.61
C GLU A 78 -7.10 0.81 -12.59
N ILE A 79 -7.81 0.03 -11.77
CA ILE A 79 -7.16 -0.92 -10.84
C ILE A 79 -6.38 -1.98 -11.64
N SER A 80 -6.99 -2.56 -12.66
CA SER A 80 -6.42 -3.67 -13.44
C SER A 80 -5.19 -3.25 -14.25
N GLU A 81 -5.15 -2.03 -14.76
CA GLU A 81 -4.00 -1.44 -15.46
C GLU A 81 -2.83 -1.16 -14.50
N ASN A 82 -3.12 -0.75 -13.26
CA ASN A 82 -2.12 -0.26 -12.31
C ASN A 82 -1.65 -1.30 -11.27
N VAL A 83 -2.34 -2.44 -11.13
CA VAL A 83 -2.02 -3.50 -10.15
C VAL A 83 -0.61 -4.09 -10.31
N CYS A 84 -0.03 -4.00 -11.51
CA CYS A 84 1.34 -4.43 -11.81
C CYS A 84 2.32 -3.27 -12.02
N ASN A 85 1.96 -2.02 -11.67
CA ASN A 85 2.79 -0.85 -11.91
C ASN A 85 3.39 -0.33 -10.60
N LEU A 86 4.66 -0.61 -10.31
CA LEU A 86 5.30 -0.26 -9.03
C LEU A 86 5.29 1.25 -8.69
N LYS A 87 5.01 2.13 -9.65
CA LYS A 87 4.82 3.57 -9.40
C LYS A 87 3.44 3.92 -8.82
N LYS A 88 2.55 2.94 -8.75
CA LYS A 88 1.15 3.09 -8.33
C LYS A 88 0.92 2.33 -7.04
N GLN A 89 -0.06 2.79 -6.25
CA GLN A 89 -0.36 2.19 -4.94
C GLN A 89 -1.00 0.82 -5.09
N GLU A 90 -1.69 0.59 -6.20
CA GLU A 90 -2.30 -0.66 -6.62
C GLU A 90 -1.27 -1.80 -6.73
N ALA A 91 0.02 -1.48 -6.85
CA ALA A 91 1.13 -2.42 -6.96
C ALA A 91 1.92 -2.62 -5.66
N ASP A 92 1.56 -1.93 -4.57
CA ASP A 92 2.30 -1.98 -3.30
C ASP A 92 2.32 -3.39 -2.68
N TRP A 93 1.37 -4.26 -3.06
CA TRP A 93 1.35 -5.66 -2.64
C TRP A 93 2.63 -6.42 -3.03
N MET A 94 3.26 -6.07 -4.16
CA MET A 94 4.51 -6.69 -4.60
C MET A 94 5.69 -6.35 -3.69
N LEU A 95 5.64 -5.21 -2.99
CA LEU A 95 6.68 -4.79 -2.04
C LEU A 95 6.67 -5.64 -0.77
N LYS A 96 5.58 -6.37 -0.50
CA LYS A 96 5.45 -7.23 0.67
C LYS A 96 5.79 -8.69 0.37
N ILE A 97 6.26 -9.00 -0.84
CA ILE A 97 6.53 -10.37 -1.25
C ILE A 97 8.03 -10.58 -1.38
N ASP A 98 8.48 -11.68 -0.79
CA ASP A 98 9.85 -12.19 -0.86
C ASP A 98 9.87 -13.51 -1.65
N ILE A 99 10.89 -13.73 -2.49
CA ILE A 99 11.05 -14.96 -3.26
C ILE A 99 11.97 -15.91 -2.49
N VAL A 100 11.38 -16.85 -1.74
CA VAL A 100 12.13 -17.77 -0.90
C VAL A 100 12.43 -19.08 -1.64
N GLU A 101 13.67 -19.53 -1.57
CA GLU A 101 14.08 -20.85 -2.04
C GLU A 101 13.68 -21.94 -1.03
N LYS A 102 12.77 -22.83 -1.42
CA LYS A 102 12.39 -24.01 -0.64
C LYS A 102 12.73 -25.28 -1.41
N GLY A 103 13.93 -25.80 -1.15
CA GLY A 103 14.40 -27.04 -1.78
C GLY A 103 14.57 -26.87 -3.29
N ASP A 104 13.72 -27.54 -4.08
CA ASP A 104 13.72 -27.50 -5.54
C ASP A 104 12.70 -26.49 -6.13
N ARG A 105 12.11 -25.61 -5.30
CA ARG A 105 11.08 -24.66 -5.72
C ARG A 105 11.34 -23.25 -5.19
N LEU A 106 10.80 -22.28 -5.92
CA LEU A 106 10.62 -20.92 -5.41
C LEU A 106 9.22 -20.76 -4.86
N GLU A 107 9.10 -20.11 -3.72
CA GLU A 107 7.81 -19.75 -3.14
C GLU A 107 7.74 -18.25 -2.85
N LEU A 108 6.57 -17.67 -3.15
CA LEU A 108 6.28 -16.28 -2.81
C LEU A 108 5.77 -16.21 -1.37
N VAL A 109 6.54 -15.58 -0.49
CA VAL A 109 6.21 -15.42 0.93
C VAL A 109 5.80 -13.98 1.19
N GLU A 110 4.61 -13.78 1.77
CA GLU A 110 4.15 -12.47 2.24
C GLU A 110 4.86 -12.11 3.55
N GLN A 111 5.39 -10.89 3.62
CA GLN A 111 6.04 -10.29 4.78
C GLN A 111 5.12 -9.27 5.45
N ASP A 112 5.35 -9.01 6.74
CA ASP A 112 4.51 -8.07 7.53
C ASP A 112 4.73 -6.59 7.17
N SER A 113 5.87 -6.26 6.56
CA SER A 113 6.26 -4.90 6.18
C SER A 113 6.61 -4.80 4.70
N GLU A 114 6.55 -3.58 4.14
CA GLU A 114 6.99 -3.32 2.78
C GLU A 114 8.52 -3.33 2.71
N GLY A 115 9.08 -4.02 1.73
CA GLY A 115 10.52 -4.14 1.48
C GLY A 115 11.02 -3.17 0.43
N GLN A 116 12.33 -2.96 0.40
CA GLN A 116 13.03 -2.26 -0.67
C GLN A 116 12.88 -3.04 -1.98
N CYS A 117 12.50 -2.35 -3.05
CA CYS A 117 12.27 -3.00 -4.33
C CYS A 117 13.60 -3.29 -5.04
N GLY A 118 14.11 -4.51 -4.84
CA GLY A 118 15.29 -5.05 -5.53
C GLY A 118 14.94 -5.85 -6.79
N SER A 119 15.82 -6.79 -7.15
CA SER A 119 15.63 -7.65 -8.34
C SER A 119 14.40 -8.55 -8.22
N GLU A 120 14.03 -8.98 -7.02
CA GLU A 120 12.88 -9.86 -6.76
C GLU A 120 11.54 -9.18 -7.02
N CYS A 121 11.33 -8.01 -6.41
CA CYS A 121 10.18 -7.14 -6.66
C CYS A 121 9.99 -6.86 -8.16
N LYS A 122 11.09 -6.59 -8.87
CA LYS A 122 11.11 -6.36 -10.32
C LYS A 122 10.81 -7.64 -11.13
N THR A 123 11.19 -8.79 -10.62
CA THR A 123 10.86 -10.09 -11.19
C THR A 123 9.37 -10.38 -11.06
N ILE A 124 8.78 -10.09 -9.90
CA ILE A 124 7.32 -10.19 -9.67
C ILE A 124 6.57 -9.22 -10.57
N GLU A 125 7.01 -7.95 -10.66
CA GLU A 125 6.43 -6.96 -11.59
C GLU A 125 6.43 -7.49 -13.03
N ARG A 126 7.57 -8.04 -13.49
CA ARG A 126 7.66 -8.57 -14.85
C ARG A 126 6.76 -9.78 -15.08
N ALA A 127 6.67 -10.67 -14.11
CA ALA A 127 5.76 -11.83 -14.16
C ALA A 127 4.29 -11.39 -14.15
N CYS A 128 3.93 -10.40 -13.32
CA CYS A 128 2.60 -9.80 -13.23
C CYS A 128 2.18 -9.24 -14.59
N GLN A 129 3.05 -8.44 -15.21
CA GLN A 129 2.82 -7.88 -16.55
C GLN A 129 2.65 -8.95 -17.63
N GLN A 130 3.31 -10.11 -17.52
CA GLN A 130 3.10 -11.24 -18.44
C GLN A 130 1.76 -11.96 -18.21
N VAL A 131 1.19 -11.86 -17.02
CA VAL A 131 -0.07 -12.53 -16.67
C VAL A 131 -1.28 -11.69 -17.09
N ILE A 132 -1.28 -10.39 -16.79
CA ILE A 132 -2.46 -9.53 -17.00
C ILE A 132 -2.28 -8.44 -18.05
N GLY A 133 -1.06 -8.14 -18.50
CA GLY A 133 -0.81 -6.95 -19.32
C GLY A 133 -1.57 -6.85 -20.65
N TYR A 134 -2.07 -7.97 -21.19
CA TYR A 134 -2.94 -7.99 -22.37
C TYR A 134 -4.42 -8.26 -22.07
N TYR A 135 -4.73 -8.61 -20.82
CA TYR A 135 -6.06 -9.08 -20.38
C TYR A 135 -6.67 -8.18 -19.30
N ASP A 136 -6.03 -7.06 -18.97
CA ASP A 136 -6.46 -6.09 -17.97
C ASP A 136 -7.90 -5.61 -18.19
N THR A 137 -8.25 -5.30 -19.43
CA THR A 137 -9.61 -4.91 -19.85
C THR A 137 -10.61 -6.07 -19.76
N ASP A 138 -10.26 -7.26 -20.25
CA ASP A 138 -11.11 -8.46 -20.17
C ASP A 138 -11.39 -8.89 -18.73
N VAL A 139 -10.39 -8.79 -17.87
CA VAL A 139 -10.48 -9.09 -16.44
C VAL A 139 -11.35 -8.06 -15.74
N ALA A 140 -11.17 -6.78 -16.05
CA ALA A 140 -12.00 -5.72 -15.50
C ALA A 140 -13.47 -5.88 -15.89
N GLU A 141 -13.74 -6.19 -17.16
CA GLU A 141 -15.09 -6.46 -17.67
C GLU A 141 -15.72 -7.66 -16.92
N TYR A 142 -14.97 -8.75 -16.77
CA TYR A 142 -15.43 -9.94 -16.07
C TYR A 142 -15.79 -9.64 -14.61
N ILE A 143 -14.93 -8.92 -13.89
CA ILE A 143 -15.17 -8.50 -12.51
C ILE A 143 -16.42 -7.62 -12.42
N TYR A 144 -16.57 -6.65 -13.31
CA TYR A 144 -17.69 -5.71 -13.31
C TYR A 144 -19.04 -6.40 -13.60
N LYS A 145 -19.10 -7.22 -14.66
CA LYS A 145 -20.34 -7.85 -15.13
C LYS A 145 -20.74 -9.06 -14.28
N LYS A 146 -19.79 -9.93 -13.95
CA LYS A 146 -20.07 -11.22 -13.29
C LYS A 146 -19.98 -11.15 -11.77
N LYS A 147 -19.22 -10.19 -11.21
CA LYS A 147 -18.95 -10.09 -9.77
C LYS A 147 -18.54 -11.44 -9.18
N PRO A 148 -17.49 -12.06 -9.74
CA PRO A 148 -17.09 -13.41 -9.38
C PRO A 148 -16.66 -13.50 -7.92
N GLN A 149 -16.71 -14.71 -7.36
CA GLN A 149 -15.97 -15.01 -6.13
C GLN A 149 -14.47 -15.14 -6.46
N LEU A 150 -13.61 -15.00 -5.44
CA LEU A 150 -12.16 -15.07 -5.60
C LEU A 150 -11.70 -16.31 -6.38
N SER A 151 -12.22 -17.49 -6.05
CA SER A 151 -11.85 -18.75 -6.73
C SER A 151 -12.21 -18.76 -8.22
N SER A 152 -13.35 -18.16 -8.59
CA SER A 152 -13.75 -18.03 -9.99
C SER A 152 -12.86 -17.04 -10.73
N LEU A 153 -12.47 -15.93 -10.09
CA LEU A 153 -11.53 -14.96 -10.67
C LEU A 153 -10.14 -15.58 -10.89
N VAL A 154 -9.63 -16.34 -9.92
CA VAL A 154 -8.37 -17.07 -10.04
C VAL A 154 -8.42 -18.06 -11.20
N ASN A 155 -9.48 -18.86 -11.33
CA ASN A 155 -9.58 -19.81 -12.44
C ASN A 155 -9.64 -19.08 -13.80
N TYR A 156 -10.46 -18.04 -13.90
CA TYR A 156 -10.60 -17.25 -15.13
C TYR A 156 -9.26 -16.60 -15.55
N LEU A 157 -8.60 -15.89 -14.64
CA LEU A 157 -7.34 -15.21 -14.94
C LEU A 157 -6.19 -16.20 -15.16
N CYS A 158 -6.02 -17.18 -14.28
CA CYS A 158 -4.81 -18.01 -14.22
C CYS A 158 -4.83 -19.27 -15.09
N LYS A 159 -6.02 -19.77 -15.45
CA LYS A 159 -6.16 -20.96 -16.28
C LYS A 159 -6.73 -20.63 -17.65
N ASP A 160 -7.81 -19.84 -17.69
CA ASP A 160 -8.54 -19.61 -18.94
C ASP A 160 -7.89 -18.52 -19.82
N LEU A 161 -7.44 -17.41 -19.22
CA LEU A 161 -6.86 -16.29 -19.97
C LEU A 161 -5.33 -16.39 -20.13
N SER A 162 -4.59 -16.36 -19.01
CA SER A 162 -3.13 -16.22 -19.04
C SER A 162 -2.37 -17.55 -19.16
N GLU A 163 -3.09 -18.67 -18.99
CA GLU A 163 -2.54 -20.04 -18.89
C GLU A 163 -1.37 -20.18 -17.90
N ALA A 164 -1.23 -19.23 -16.97
CA ALA A 164 -0.10 -19.15 -16.03
C ALA A 164 -0.01 -20.37 -15.12
N CYS A 165 -1.15 -20.98 -14.79
CA CYS A 165 -1.27 -22.14 -13.92
C CYS A 165 -1.64 -23.43 -14.67
N SER A 166 -1.57 -23.43 -16.01
CA SER A 166 -1.89 -24.62 -16.82
C SER A 166 -0.86 -25.74 -16.68
N THR A 167 0.41 -25.37 -16.44
CA THR A 167 1.52 -26.30 -16.20
C THR A 167 2.10 -26.13 -14.81
N LYS A 168 2.49 -27.24 -14.17
CA LYS A 168 3.22 -27.16 -12.88
C LYS A 168 4.57 -26.47 -13.08
N PRO A 169 5.01 -25.61 -12.16
CA PRO A 169 6.32 -24.98 -12.23
C PRO A 169 7.44 -26.04 -12.34
N PRO A 170 8.44 -25.82 -13.22
CA PRO A 170 9.60 -26.71 -13.30
C PRO A 170 10.44 -26.65 -12.00
N PRO A 171 11.29 -27.66 -11.71
CA PRO A 171 12.20 -27.58 -10.58
C PRO A 171 13.32 -26.57 -10.82
N VAL A 172 13.74 -25.89 -9.75
CA VAL A 172 14.80 -24.86 -9.79
C VAL A 172 16.16 -25.52 -10.04
N PRO A 173 16.99 -24.98 -10.94
CA PRO A 173 18.34 -25.50 -11.18
C PRO A 173 19.26 -25.39 -9.95
N LYS A 174 19.99 -26.47 -9.64
CA LYS A 174 20.90 -26.56 -8.46
C LYS A 174 22.11 -25.62 -8.48
N GLY A 175 22.38 -24.93 -9.59
CA GLY A 175 23.49 -23.98 -9.76
C GLY A 175 23.05 -22.52 -9.83
N ARG A 176 21.78 -22.22 -9.52
CA ARG A 176 21.27 -20.85 -9.49
C ARG A 176 21.89 -20.09 -8.31
N ALA A 177 22.25 -18.82 -8.55
CA ALA A 177 22.65 -17.92 -7.49
C ALA A 177 21.41 -17.51 -6.65
N PRO A 178 21.48 -17.60 -5.31
CA PRO A 178 20.39 -17.22 -4.42
C PRO A 178 19.84 -15.82 -4.68
N GLY A 179 18.59 -15.61 -4.27
CA GLY A 179 17.92 -14.30 -4.26
C GLY A 179 18.63 -13.26 -3.37
N GLU A 180 18.28 -12.00 -3.57
CA GLU A 180 18.70 -10.93 -2.65
C GLU A 180 17.86 -11.04 -1.37
N PRO A 181 18.43 -10.86 -0.16
CA PRO A 181 17.66 -10.95 1.06
C PRO A 181 16.61 -9.82 1.12
N PHE A 182 15.43 -10.12 1.64
CA PHE A 182 14.41 -9.12 1.89
C PHE A 182 14.88 -8.03 2.87
N VAL A 183 14.92 -6.79 2.41
CA VAL A 183 15.25 -5.62 3.24
C VAL A 183 13.99 -4.84 3.53
N ALA A 184 13.46 -4.98 4.75
CA ALA A 184 12.28 -4.22 5.19
C ALA A 184 12.55 -2.70 5.16
N LYS A 185 11.65 -1.94 4.54
CA LYS A 185 11.62 -0.48 4.65
C LYS A 185 11.17 -0.08 6.04
N SER A 186 11.62 1.11 6.46
CA SER A 186 11.04 1.74 7.65
C SER A 186 9.60 2.21 7.36
N ALA A 187 8.73 2.20 8.36
CA ALA A 187 7.34 2.68 8.20
C ALA A 187 7.27 4.12 7.67
N LYS A 188 8.19 4.99 8.11
CA LYS A 188 8.30 6.37 7.65
C LYS A 188 8.65 6.47 6.16
N GLU A 189 9.51 5.58 5.68
CA GLU A 189 9.90 5.52 4.27
C GLU A 189 8.75 5.03 3.39
N ALA A 190 8.05 3.97 3.83
CA ALA A 190 6.86 3.46 3.15
C ALA A 190 5.74 4.53 3.05
N GLU A 191 5.46 5.24 4.15
CA GLU A 191 4.47 6.33 4.15
C GLU A 191 4.87 7.51 3.25
N MET A 192 6.15 7.88 3.25
CA MET A 192 6.67 8.95 2.40
C MET A 192 6.57 8.57 0.91
N GLU A 193 6.90 7.34 0.56
CA GLU A 193 6.78 6.85 -0.82
C GLU A 193 5.32 6.79 -1.27
N LYS A 194 4.42 6.32 -0.41
CA LYS A 194 2.98 6.33 -0.67
C LYS A 194 2.44 7.74 -0.93
N MET A 195 2.93 8.72 -0.19
CA MET A 195 2.62 10.13 -0.41
C MET A 195 3.11 10.59 -1.80
N LEU A 196 4.36 10.29 -2.17
CA LEU A 196 4.91 10.65 -3.48
C LEU A 196 4.12 10.00 -4.63
N LYS A 197 3.79 8.71 -4.55
CA LYS A 197 2.98 8.00 -5.57
C LYS A 197 1.60 8.63 -5.77
N SER A 198 0.98 9.14 -4.70
CA SER A 198 -0.32 9.82 -4.79
C SER A 198 -0.25 11.17 -5.51
N MET A 199 0.93 11.80 -5.56
CA MET A 199 1.15 13.09 -6.23
C MET A 199 1.42 12.92 -7.74
N GLU A 200 2.07 11.83 -8.16
CA GLU A 200 2.37 11.56 -9.59
C GLU A 200 1.12 11.32 -10.46
N GLY A 201 -0.05 11.09 -9.86
CA GLY A 201 -1.31 10.86 -10.56
C GLY A 201 -2.17 12.10 -10.82
N MET A 202 -1.77 13.30 -10.38
CA MET A 202 -2.61 14.50 -10.48
C MET A 202 -2.38 15.25 -11.81
N PRO A 203 -3.38 15.38 -12.70
CA PRO A 203 -3.23 16.12 -13.95
C PRO A 203 -3.19 17.62 -13.65
N GLY A 204 -2.04 18.25 -13.87
CA GLY A 204 -1.89 19.71 -13.79
C GLY A 204 -0.70 20.20 -12.98
N ALA A 205 0.49 20.12 -13.57
CA ALA A 205 1.58 21.07 -13.32
C ALA A 205 2.66 20.95 -14.43
N PRO A 206 2.39 21.46 -15.65
CA PRO A 206 3.45 21.62 -16.63
C PRO A 206 4.43 22.68 -16.12
N GLY A 207 5.66 22.27 -15.74
CA GLY A 207 6.77 23.20 -15.48
C GLY A 207 7.37 23.21 -14.07
N MET A 208 6.90 22.40 -13.11
CA MET A 208 7.62 22.25 -11.84
C MET A 208 8.74 21.20 -12.01
N LYS A 209 10.00 21.64 -12.05
CA LYS A 209 11.15 20.73 -11.94
C LYS A 209 11.04 20.00 -10.59
N MET A 210 10.91 18.68 -10.61
CA MET A 210 11.09 17.87 -9.40
C MET A 210 12.57 17.96 -9.01
N TYR A 211 12.86 18.60 -7.89
CA TYR A 211 14.20 18.54 -7.31
C TYR A 211 14.47 17.12 -6.79
N SER A 212 15.63 16.56 -7.16
CA SER A 212 16.05 15.27 -6.62
C SER A 212 16.43 15.43 -5.15
N ARG A 213 16.32 14.35 -4.36
CA ARG A 213 16.58 14.33 -2.91
C ARG A 213 17.96 14.90 -2.55
N GLU A 214 18.92 14.72 -3.45
CA GLU A 214 20.29 15.19 -3.33
C GLU A 214 20.41 16.71 -3.57
N GLU A 215 19.57 17.27 -4.43
CA GLU A 215 19.55 18.68 -4.82
C GLU A 215 18.95 19.56 -3.71
N LEU A 216 17.90 19.07 -3.03
CA LEU A 216 17.32 19.69 -1.84
C LEU A 216 18.28 19.71 -0.63
N MET A 217 19.22 18.78 -0.58
CA MET A 217 20.21 18.68 0.50
C MET A 217 21.51 19.43 0.19
N ALA A 218 21.81 19.67 -1.09
CA ALA A 218 23.00 20.40 -1.54
C ALA A 218 22.84 21.93 -1.51
N GLY A 219 21.62 22.46 -1.47
CA GLY A 219 21.32 23.90 -1.43
C GLY A 219 21.58 24.60 -0.09
N LYS A 220 22.69 24.27 0.58
CA LYS A 220 23.21 24.98 1.75
C LYS A 220 24.44 25.77 1.34
N GLY A 221 24.27 27.07 1.09
CA GLY A 221 25.36 28.00 0.78
C GLY A 221 24.96 29.00 -0.28
N LEU A 222 24.14 29.98 0.09
CA LEU A 222 24.06 31.23 -0.66
C LEU A 222 25.08 32.17 -0.01
N ASP A 223 26.32 32.10 -0.49
CA ASP A 223 27.23 33.23 -0.40
C ASP A 223 27.07 34.03 -1.69
N ASP A 224 26.92 35.34 -1.48
CA ASP A 224 26.79 36.41 -2.46
C ASP A 224 27.99 36.44 -3.42
N GLU A 225 27.72 36.67 -4.72
CA GLU A 225 28.46 37.64 -5.54
C GLU A 225 27.71 37.91 -6.85
N ASP A 226 27.68 39.19 -7.20
CA ASP A 226 26.80 39.91 -8.12
C ASP A 226 27.05 39.65 -9.63
N GLU A 227 26.01 39.83 -10.46
CA GLU A 227 25.96 40.82 -11.56
C GLU A 227 24.67 40.70 -12.40
N ASP A 228 23.78 41.69 -12.17
CA ASP A 228 23.04 42.52 -13.13
C ASP A 228 21.65 42.17 -13.74
N GLU A 229 20.76 43.17 -13.51
CA GLU A 229 19.57 43.66 -14.22
C GLU A 229 18.15 43.12 -13.88
N ASP A 230 17.57 43.79 -12.87
CA ASP A 230 16.25 44.49 -12.87
C ASP A 230 14.99 43.74 -13.34
N ASP A 231 14.23 43.22 -12.35
CA ASP A 231 12.83 43.59 -12.10
C ASP A 231 12.32 42.87 -10.84
N GLU A 232 12.41 43.54 -9.68
CA GLU A 232 11.92 43.04 -8.39
C GLU A 232 10.49 43.54 -8.12
N PRO A 233 9.46 42.66 -8.09
CA PRO A 233 8.27 42.92 -7.29
C PRO A 233 8.53 42.42 -5.86
N SER A 234 8.88 43.34 -4.97
CA SER A 234 9.07 43.06 -3.54
C SER A 234 7.87 42.30 -2.96
N ILE A 235 8.14 41.08 -2.45
CA ILE A 235 7.17 40.29 -1.71
C ILE A 235 6.88 41.03 -0.39
N PRO A 236 5.63 41.42 -0.10
CA PRO A 236 5.33 42.14 1.13
C PRO A 236 5.61 41.24 2.34
N SER A 237 6.45 41.73 3.25
CA SER A 237 6.93 41.09 4.49
C SER A 237 5.81 40.62 5.45
N ASN A 238 4.55 40.91 5.14
CA ASN A 238 3.37 40.51 5.90
C ASN A 238 2.70 39.22 5.40
N LEU A 239 3.11 38.66 4.26
CA LEU A 239 2.47 37.48 3.68
C LEU A 239 2.66 36.20 4.53
N GLY A 240 3.86 36.04 5.13
CA GLY A 240 4.16 34.90 6.01
C GLY A 240 3.34 34.88 7.30
N LYS A 241 3.00 36.06 7.84
CA LYS A 241 2.18 36.18 9.05
C LYS A 241 0.71 35.88 8.76
N VAL A 242 0.19 36.40 7.64
CA VAL A 242 -1.19 36.17 7.19
C VAL A 242 -1.43 34.70 6.82
N LEU A 243 -0.47 34.03 6.16
CA LEU A 243 -0.60 32.61 5.84
C LEU A 243 -0.59 31.73 7.11
N ARG A 244 0.27 32.06 8.08
CA ARG A 244 0.37 31.31 9.34
C ARG A 244 -0.85 31.50 10.25
N GLU A 245 -1.42 32.71 10.30
CA GLU A 245 -2.70 32.97 11.01
C GLU A 245 -3.89 32.35 10.29
N THR A 246 -3.96 32.40 8.96
CA THR A 246 -5.05 31.80 8.18
C THR A 246 -5.03 30.27 8.27
N GLN A 247 -3.85 29.65 8.23
CA GLN A 247 -3.70 28.21 8.35
C GLN A 247 -3.99 27.72 9.77
N SER A 248 -3.62 28.48 10.80
CA SER A 248 -3.92 28.16 12.20
C SER A 248 -5.40 28.32 12.52
N ASN A 249 -6.04 29.40 12.04
CA ASN A 249 -7.49 29.61 12.22
C ASN A 249 -8.32 28.57 11.45
N LYS A 250 -7.96 28.25 10.20
CA LYS A 250 -8.60 27.14 9.47
C LYS A 250 -8.38 25.79 10.17
N LYS A 251 -7.22 25.59 10.82
CA LYS A 251 -6.90 24.37 11.59
C LYS A 251 -7.64 24.28 12.94
N LEU A 252 -8.13 25.37 13.49
CA LEU A 252 -8.99 25.36 14.68
C LEU A 252 -10.45 25.17 14.27
N ASP A 253 -10.90 25.88 13.24
CA ASP A 253 -12.28 25.83 12.72
C ASP A 253 -12.66 24.42 12.20
N TRP A 254 -11.79 23.74 11.44
CA TRP A 254 -12.09 22.37 10.97
C TRP A 254 -12.16 21.35 12.14
N LYS A 255 -11.37 21.52 13.20
CA LYS A 255 -11.39 20.63 14.37
C LYS A 255 -12.70 20.78 15.14
N GLU A 256 -13.16 22.02 15.33
CA GLU A 256 -14.45 22.28 15.95
C GLU A 256 -15.61 21.73 15.11
N LYS A 257 -15.55 21.89 13.78
CA LYS A 257 -16.57 21.38 12.86
C LYS A 257 -16.66 19.85 12.86
N ILE A 258 -15.52 19.15 12.90
CA ILE A 258 -15.48 17.68 13.02
C ILE A 258 -16.01 17.23 14.38
N THR A 259 -15.57 17.87 15.46
CA THR A 259 -15.99 17.50 16.82
C THR A 259 -17.49 17.68 17.00
N LYS A 260 -18.06 18.77 16.47
CA LYS A 260 -19.49 19.02 16.44
C LYS A 260 -20.23 17.99 15.59
N GLY A 261 -19.73 17.65 14.40
CA GLY A 261 -20.32 16.61 13.56
C GLY A 261 -20.37 15.23 14.22
N ILE A 262 -19.31 14.85 14.93
CA ILE A 262 -19.26 13.58 15.70
C ILE A 262 -20.26 13.61 16.86
N LYS A 263 -20.37 14.73 17.58
CA LYS A 263 -21.33 14.88 18.68
C LYS A 263 -22.78 14.82 18.20
N ASP A 264 -23.10 15.51 17.11
CA ASP A 264 -24.43 15.53 16.51
C ASP A 264 -24.82 14.14 15.96
N ALA A 265 -23.88 13.45 15.31
CA ALA A 265 -24.09 12.07 14.84
C ALA A 265 -24.28 11.09 16.01
N GLY A 266 -23.51 11.26 17.09
CA GLY A 266 -23.66 10.49 18.33
C GLY A 266 -25.01 10.70 19.00
N GLU A 267 -25.48 11.95 19.10
CA GLU A 267 -26.79 12.29 19.65
C GLU A 267 -27.94 11.77 18.78
N ALA A 268 -27.82 11.87 17.46
CA ALA A 268 -28.79 11.32 16.51
C ALA A 268 -28.88 9.79 16.61
N THR A 269 -27.74 9.11 16.76
CA THR A 269 -27.65 7.65 16.94
C THR A 269 -28.25 7.23 18.28
N LYS A 270 -27.96 7.95 19.36
CA LYS A 270 -28.54 7.72 20.69
C LYS A 270 -30.07 7.89 20.69
N LYS A 271 -30.58 8.89 19.97
CA LYS A 271 -32.02 9.12 19.79
C LYS A 271 -32.68 7.98 19.00
N HIS A 272 -32.04 7.48 17.95
CA HIS A 272 -32.52 6.32 17.20
C HIS A 272 -32.48 5.03 18.02
N ALA A 273 -31.41 4.78 18.77
CA ALA A 273 -31.27 3.62 19.64
C ALA A 273 -32.36 3.61 20.74
N ASN A 274 -32.60 4.74 21.39
CA ASN A 274 -33.67 4.88 22.38
C ASN A 274 -35.06 4.68 21.76
N LYS A 275 -35.31 5.20 20.55
CA LYS A 275 -36.59 5.01 19.85
C LYS A 275 -36.82 3.55 19.47
N MET A 276 -35.77 2.84 19.04
CA MET A 276 -35.84 1.41 18.72
C MET A 276 -36.02 0.57 19.99
N ALA A 277 -35.28 0.88 21.07
CA ALA A 277 -35.45 0.22 22.36
C ALA A 277 -36.89 0.38 22.90
N PHE A 278 -37.49 1.57 22.78
CA PHE A 278 -38.86 1.82 23.20
C PHE A 278 -39.89 1.05 22.34
N LYS A 279 -39.66 0.95 21.02
CA LYS A 279 -40.49 0.15 20.11
C LYS A 279 -40.42 -1.34 20.44
N VAL A 280 -39.22 -1.86 20.67
CA VAL A 280 -38.99 -3.26 21.05
C VAL A 280 -39.66 -3.56 22.39
N GLN A 281 -39.52 -2.68 23.39
CA GLN A 281 -40.17 -2.85 24.69
C GLN A 281 -41.70 -2.83 24.59
N LYS A 282 -42.28 -1.94 23.77
CA LYS A 282 -43.73 -1.88 23.54
C LYS A 282 -44.25 -3.13 22.84
N TRP A 283 -43.52 -3.62 21.84
CA TRP A 283 -43.84 -4.87 21.15
C TRP A 283 -43.79 -6.07 22.11
N TRP A 284 -42.75 -6.17 22.94
CA TRP A 284 -42.62 -7.21 23.96
C TRP A 284 -43.76 -7.18 25.00
N LYS A 285 -44.16 -6.00 25.48
CA LYS A 285 -45.30 -5.84 26.39
C LYS A 285 -46.62 -6.28 25.74
N ALA A 286 -46.87 -5.91 24.48
CA ALA A 286 -48.06 -6.32 23.74
C ALA A 286 -48.13 -7.83 23.49
N LYS A 287 -46.98 -8.46 23.17
CA LYS A 287 -46.87 -9.91 23.01
C LYS A 287 -47.13 -10.65 24.32
N LYS A 288 -46.61 -10.14 25.45
CA LYS A 288 -46.86 -10.71 26.78
C LYS A 288 -48.33 -10.60 27.18
N ALA A 289 -48.98 -9.46 26.93
CA ALA A 289 -50.41 -9.25 27.19
C ALA A 289 -51.31 -10.21 26.37
N SER A 290 -50.98 -10.42 25.10
CA SER A 290 -51.68 -11.36 24.22
C SER A 290 -51.55 -12.82 24.69
N PHE A 291 -50.38 -13.18 25.24
CA PHE A 291 -50.13 -14.52 25.80
C PHE A 291 -50.94 -14.77 27.08
N THR A 292 -51.09 -13.75 27.94
CA THR A 292 -51.96 -13.81 29.12
C THR A 292 -53.45 -13.90 28.78
N GLN A 293 -53.91 -13.27 27.69
CA GLN A 293 -55.30 -13.38 27.22
C GLN A 293 -55.64 -14.76 26.64
N HIS A 294 -54.67 -15.43 25.98
CA HIS A 294 -54.84 -16.80 25.53
C HIS A 294 -54.88 -17.81 26.69
N LYS A 295 -54.14 -17.56 27.77
CA LYS A 295 -54.18 -18.41 28.98
C LYS A 295 -55.49 -18.28 29.77
N SER A 296 -56.13 -17.10 29.78
CA SER A 296 -57.42 -16.92 30.46
C SER A 296 -58.63 -17.45 29.69
N LYS A 297 -58.52 -17.64 28.36
CA LYS A 297 -59.56 -18.29 27.54
C LYS A 297 -59.49 -19.83 27.51
N SER A 298 -58.44 -20.45 28.07
CA SER A 298 -58.28 -21.92 28.13
C SER A 298 -58.78 -22.54 29.44
N GLY A 299 -59.43 -21.77 30.32
CA GLY A 299 -59.82 -22.19 31.67
C GLY A 299 -61.32 -22.28 31.94
N LYS A 300 -62.17 -22.31 30.91
CA LYS A 300 -63.61 -22.60 31.07
C LYS A 300 -64.07 -23.65 30.07
N GLN A 301 -63.87 -24.90 30.44
CA GLN A 301 -64.62 -26.03 29.91
C GLN A 301 -65.00 -26.91 31.11
N GLU A 302 -66.32 -27.02 31.32
CA GLU A 302 -67.06 -27.97 32.18
C GLU A 302 -66.94 -27.73 33.71
N LEU A 303 -67.98 -27.71 34.54
CA LEU A 303 -69.35 -28.27 34.53
C LEU A 303 -70.36 -27.22 35.03
#